data_AF-A0AAP3ELX0-F1
#
_entry.id   AF-A0AAP3ELX0-F1
#
_cell.length_a   1.000
_cell.length_b   1.000
_cell.length_c   1.000
_cell.angle_alpha   90.00
_cell.angle_beta   90.00
_cell.angle_gamma   90.00
#
_symmetry.space_group_name_H-M   'P 1'
#
loop_
_entity.id
_entity.type
_entity.pdbx_description
1 polymer ?
#
loop_
_entity_poly.entity_id
_entity_poly.type
_entity_poly.pdbx_seq_one_letter_code
_entity_poly.pdbx_strand_id
1 'polypeptide(L)' 'MKKIIKEMNDPRVSQINARFMAAYRSSRLSLGVKESTVRRDESDLGGMFTLLTNAGEFHGENPLRALPSLKRKSPEMTYL' A
#
# COMPACT_ATOMS: atom_id res chain seq x y z
N MET A 1 -7.50 8.04 -2.19
CA MET A 1 -6.14 8.59 -2.04
C MET A 1 -5.96 9.60 -0.89
N LYS A 2 -6.70 10.72 -0.81
CA LYS A 2 -6.53 11.73 0.28
C LYS A 2 -6.49 11.16 1.71
N LYS A 3 -7.33 10.16 1.99
CA LYS A 3 -7.35 9.43 3.27
C LYS A 3 -5.99 8.79 3.59
N ILE A 4 -5.42 8.06 2.63
CA ILE A 4 -4.18 7.28 2.80
C ILE A 4 -2.99 8.23 3.07
N ILE A 5 -2.92 9.34 2.33
CA ILE A 5 -1.89 10.37 2.52
C ILE A 5 -1.95 10.93 3.94
N LYS A 6 -3.15 11.25 4.44
CA LYS A 6 -3.35 11.72 5.82
C LYS A 6 -2.96 10.66 6.85
N GLU A 7 -3.28 9.39 6.60
CA GLU A 7 -2.88 8.27 7.48
C GLU A 7 -1.37 8.05 7.51
N MET A 8 -0.65 8.42 6.45
CA MET A 8 0.82 8.42 6.38
C MET A 8 1.47 9.72 6.90
N ASN A 9 0.67 10.68 7.38
CA ASN A 9 1.11 12.02 7.80
C ASN A 9 1.77 12.85 6.68
N ASP A 10 1.16 12.83 5.49
CA ASP A 10 1.54 13.63 4.32
C ASP A 10 3.04 13.56 3.95
N PRO A 11 3.57 12.35 3.71
CA PRO A 11 4.98 12.18 3.41
C PRO A 11 5.31 12.70 2.01
N ARG A 12 6.54 13.19 1.82
CA ARG A 12 7.07 13.43 0.48
C ARG A 12 7.24 12.09 -0.23
N VAL A 13 6.96 12.04 -1.53
CA VAL A 13 7.09 10.83 -2.37
C VAL A 13 8.46 10.15 -2.21
N SER A 14 9.54 10.94 -2.12
CA SER A 14 10.91 10.41 -1.94
C SER A 14 11.17 9.73 -0.58
N GLN A 15 10.31 9.95 0.43
CA GLN A 15 10.41 9.31 1.74
C GLN A 15 9.72 7.94 1.77
N ILE A 16 8.84 7.66 0.80
CA ILE A 16 8.09 6.43 0.72
C ILE A 16 8.95 5.36 0.03
N ASN A 17 9.52 4.48 0.85
CA ASN A 17 10.28 3.30 0.40
C ASN A 17 9.64 2.01 0.95
N ALA A 18 10.19 0.85 0.57
CA ALA A 18 9.67 -0.45 1.01
C ALA A 18 9.60 -0.58 2.55
N ARG A 19 10.61 -0.04 3.28
CA ARG A 19 10.63 -0.02 4.75
C ARG A 19 9.50 0.84 5.32
N PHE A 20 9.29 2.03 4.76
CA PHE A 20 8.19 2.92 5.15
C PHE A 20 6.84 2.22 4.99
N MET A 21 6.63 1.56 3.85
CA MET A 21 5.38 0.88 3.56
C MET A 21 5.16 -0.37 4.41
N ALA A 22 6.23 -1.09 4.77
CA ALA A 22 6.16 -2.18 5.73
C ALA A 22 5.74 -1.70 7.13
N ALA A 23 6.29 -0.56 7.58
CA ALA A 23 5.90 0.07 8.84
C ALA A 23 4.45 0.56 8.82
N TYR A 24 4.03 1.21 7.73
CA TYR A 24 2.64 1.61 7.50
C TYR A 24 1.69 0.41 7.58
N ARG A 25 1.97 -0.66 6.84
CA ARG A 25 1.19 -1.90 6.86
C ARG A 25 1.08 -2.47 8.28
N SER A 26 2.21 -2.59 8.99
CA SER A 26 2.23 -3.11 10.36
C SER A 26 1.38 -2.27 11.31
N SER A 27 1.52 -0.94 11.26
CA SER A 27 0.72 0.00 12.05
C SER A 27 -0.78 -0.17 11.77
N ARG A 28 -1.18 -0.22 10.50
CA ARG A 28 -2.59 -0.38 10.11
C ARG A 28 -3.19 -1.70 10.61
N LEU A 29 -2.45 -2.79 10.46
CA LEU A 29 -2.91 -4.10 10.95
C LEU A 29 -2.99 -4.13 12.49
N SER A 30 -2.06 -3.49 13.20
CA SER A 30 -2.12 -3.38 14.67
C SER A 30 -3.33 -2.58 15.18
N LEU A 31 -3.83 -1.64 14.38
CA LEU A 31 -5.06 -0.87 14.65
C LEU A 31 -6.34 -1.64 14.29
N GLY A 32 -6.24 -2.92 13.91
CA GLY A 32 -7.39 -3.75 13.55
C GLY A 32 -7.97 -3.45 12.17
N VAL A 33 -7.26 -2.70 11.32
CA VAL A 33 -7.69 -2.46 9.94
C VAL A 33 -7.65 -3.77 9.16
N LYS A 34 -8.75 -4.09 8.47
CA LYS A 34 -8.85 -5.31 7.67
C LYS A 34 -7.74 -5.38 6.63
N GLU A 35 -7.11 -6.54 6.47
CA GLU A 35 -6.09 -6.78 5.44
C GLU A 35 -6.57 -6.42 4.03
N SER A 36 -7.85 -6.62 3.72
CA SER A 36 -8.44 -6.25 2.43
C SER A 36 -8.45 -4.73 2.21
N THR A 37 -8.61 -3.95 3.27
CA THR A 37 -8.52 -2.50 3.23
C THR A 37 -7.07 -2.05 3.05
N VAL A 38 -6.14 -2.61 3.82
CA VAL A 38 -4.70 -2.29 3.68
C VAL A 38 -4.19 -2.64 2.29
N ARG A 39 -4.57 -3.80 1.75
CA ARG A 39 -4.23 -4.21 0.38
C ARG A 39 -4.79 -3.24 -0.67
N ARG A 40 -6.00 -2.71 -0.47
CA ARG A 40 -6.58 -1.70 -1.38
C ARG A 40 -5.79 -0.40 -1.32
N ASP A 41 -5.49 0.08 -0.11
CA ASP A 41 -4.69 1.29 0.09
C ASP A 41 -3.30 1.16 -0.58
N GLU A 42 -2.66 0.00 -0.42
CA GLU A 42 -1.42 -0.34 -1.11
C GLU A 42 -1.60 -0.40 -2.64
N SER A 43 -2.63 -1.09 -3.15
CA SER A 43 -2.86 -1.16 -4.59
C SER A 43 -3.01 0.23 -5.23
N ASP A 44 -3.75 1.13 -4.59
CA ASP A 44 -3.94 2.49 -5.08
C ASP A 44 -2.59 3.27 -5.10
N LEU A 45 -1.78 3.14 -4.04
CA LEU A 45 -0.44 3.74 -3.98
C LEU A 45 0.51 3.13 -5.03
N GLY A 46 0.45 1.82 -5.25
CA GLY A 46 1.25 1.13 -6.26
C GLY A 46 0.93 1.61 -7.67
N GLY A 47 -0.35 1.87 -7.95
CA GLY A 47 -0.78 2.52 -9.19
C GLY A 47 -0.20 3.92 -9.35
N MET A 48 -0.27 4.76 -8.30
CA MET A 48 0.32 6.10 -8.29
C MET A 48 1.83 6.09 -8.58
N PHE A 49 2.61 5.22 -7.92
CA PHE A 49 4.05 5.12 -8.18
C PHE A 49 4.36 4.71 -9.61
N THR A 50 3.59 3.76 -10.15
CA THR A 50 3.73 3.35 -11.55
C THR A 50 3.45 4.52 -12.51
N LEU A 51 2.41 5.31 -12.24
CA LEU A 51 2.09 6.50 -13.04
C LEU A 51 3.22 7.55 -12.97
N LEU A 52 3.74 7.84 -11.78
CA LEU A 52 4.83 8.80 -11.60
C LEU A 52 6.13 8.35 -12.28
N THR A 53 6.48 7.06 -12.19
CA THR A 53 7.64 6.51 -12.90
C THR A 53 7.46 6.62 -14.41
N ASN A 54 6.28 6.27 -14.93
CA ASN A 54 6.00 6.36 -16.36
C ASN A 54 6.01 7.81 -16.88
N ALA A 55 5.62 8.78 -16.05
CA ALA A 55 5.67 10.20 -16.36
C ALA A 55 7.09 10.80 -16.28
N GLY A 56 8.08 10.05 -15.78
CA GLY A 56 9.44 10.55 -15.53
C GLY A 56 9.58 11.41 -14.28
N GLU A 57 8.52 11.51 -13.47
CA GLU A 57 8.46 12.32 -12.24
C GLU A 57 9.03 11.57 -11.01
N PHE A 58 9.27 10.26 -11.15
CA PHE A 58 9.86 9.43 -10.11
C PHE A 58 10.87 8.43 -10.69
N HIS A 59 12.12 8.52 -10.24
CA HIS A 59 13.23 7.68 -10.73
C HIS A 59 13.54 6.48 -9.83
N GLY A 60 12.82 6.31 -8.71
CA GLY A 60 12.98 5.17 -7.82
C GLY A 60 12.17 3.95 -8.26
N GLU A 61 12.45 2.80 -7.64
CA GLU A 61 11.59 1.62 -7.77
C GLU A 61 10.27 1.82 -7.02
N ASN A 62 9.19 1.27 -7.57
CA ASN A 62 7.90 1.27 -6.91
C ASN A 62 8.01 0.50 -5.57
N PRO A 63 7.84 1.19 -4.41
CA PRO A 63 8.13 0.62 -3.11
C PRO A 63 7.25 -0.57 -2.74
N LEU A 64 6.11 -0.74 -3.43
CA LEU A 64 5.18 -1.83 -3.16
C LEU A 64 5.51 -3.12 -3.90
N ARG A 65 6.34 -3.08 -4.94
CA ARG A 65 6.82 -4.29 -5.62
C ARG A 65 7.74 -5.12 -4.73
N ALA A 66 8.45 -4.47 -3.82
CA ALA A 66 9.34 -5.12 -2.85
C ALA A 66 8.61 -5.70 -1.64
N LEU A 67 7.32 -5.41 -1.45
CA LEU A 67 6.57 -5.90 -0.30
C LEU A 67 6.00 -7.30 -0.57
N PRO A 68 6.13 -8.24 0.39
CA PRO A 68 5.43 -9.52 0.31
C PRO A 68 3.92 -9.30 0.20
N SER A 69 3.26 -10.08 -0.68
CA SER A 69 1.81 -10.01 -0.84
C SER A 69 1.10 -10.53 0.42
N LEU A 70 0.13 -9.76 0.92
CA LEU A 70 -0.79 -10.26 1.95
C LEU A 70 -1.61 -11.40 1.36
N LYS A 71 -1.65 -12.58 2.01
CA LYS A 71 -2.44 -13.73 1.54
C LYS A 71 -3.92 -13.32 1.46
N ARG A 72 -4.60 -13.62 0.35
CA ARG A 72 -6.06 -13.46 0.30
C ARG A 72 -6.67 -14.57 1.15
N LYS A 73 -7.47 -14.22 2.17
CA LYS A 73 -8.45 -15.17 2.69
C LYS A 73 -9.43 -15.43 1.54
N SER A 74 -9.38 -16.63 0.97
CA SER A 74 -10.46 -17.11 0.10
C SER A 74 -11.75 -17.01 0.90
N PRO A 75 -12.81 -16.34 0.41
CA PRO A 75 -14.11 -16.53 1.02
C PRO A 75 -14.43 -18.02 0.91
N GLU A 76 -14.56 -18.71 2.04
CA GLU A 76 -15.13 -20.05 2.03
C GLU A 76 -16.56 -19.90 1.54
N MET A 77 -16.80 -20.37 0.31
CA MET A 77 -18.13 -20.45 -0.25
C MET A 77 -18.90 -21.51 0.55
N THR A 78 -19.60 -21.10 1.59
CA THR A 78 -20.63 -21.94 2.20
C THR A 78 -21.80 -21.98 1.22
N TYR A 79 -21.87 -23.03 0.42
CA TYR A 79 -23.10 -23.38 -0.29
C TYR A 79 -24.09 -23.91 0.75
N LEU A 80 -25.24 -23.24 0.87
CA LEU A 80 -26.42 -23.73 1.59
C LEU A 80 -27.25 -24.64 0.68
#